data_AF-A0A9W4JMY2-F1
#
_entry.id   AF-A0A9W4JMY2-F1
#
_cell.length_a   1.000
_cell.length_b   1.000
_cell.length_c   1.000
_cell.angle_alpha   90.00
_cell.angle_beta   90.00
_cell.angle_gamma   90.00
#
_symmetry.space_group_name_H-M   'P 1'
#
loop_
_entity.id
_entity.type
_entity.pdbx_description
1 polymer ?
#
loop_
_entity_poly.entity_id
_entity_poly.type
_entity_poly.pdbx_seq_one_letter_code
_entity_poly.pdbx_strand_id
1 'polypeptide(L)'
;MATRSYAPLRRSLAQLSARNTRIAGSRAGHAFRGYSTGQKPPQPKPFTVWRPYLRLAFGVPFIGAIIYSMMTEEVTELDAPSIVEVDEALKQSSKINDSSPMRLRMEKLIKQHQQKIIEELGRIDGQQFKTDTWSRPNGGGGISCVLQDGNVFEKAGVNVSVVYGKLPRAAIEKMRADHKSFVGSDVESLDFFAAGLSLVLHPHNPMAPTVHLNYRYFETSDPKDPINGDKNWWFGGGTDLTPTYLFPEDAQHFHKTIKDTCDRHDATYYPKFKAWCDKYFYIPHRGECRGVGGIFFDDLDANFLQTSAGSSSNPQETLFSFVSDGLASFLPSYVPIIERRKDELYTPEQKHWQQLRRGRYVEFNLVYDRGTSFGLRTPNARIESILMSLPRTASWAYMDPVSGTRTENMPVDEDDLAEDKKSERELMDVLRHPRQWA
;
A
#
# COMPACT_ATOMS: atom_id res chain seq x y z
N MET A 1 -55.52 25.33 10.19
CA MET A 1 -56.19 24.71 11.34
C MET A 1 -55.36 23.51 11.78
N ALA A 2 -54.48 23.73 12.77
CA ALA A 2 -54.43 23.05 14.09
C ALA A 2 -53.73 21.66 14.06
N THR A 3 -52.42 21.52 14.29
CA THR A 3 -51.58 21.62 15.52
C THR A 3 -51.66 20.45 16.52
N ARG A 4 -50.52 19.79 16.75
CA ARG A 4 -50.02 19.19 18.02
C ARG A 4 -48.49 19.12 17.86
N SER A 5 -47.64 20.01 18.40
CA SER A 5 -47.35 20.43 19.78
C SER A 5 -46.82 19.31 20.66
N TYR A 6 -45.52 19.34 20.99
CA TYR A 6 -44.97 19.03 22.33
C TYR A 6 -43.50 19.50 22.45
N ALA A 7 -43.31 20.48 23.34
CA ALA A 7 -42.11 20.81 24.11
C ALA A 7 -42.59 21.73 25.26
N PRO A 8 -41.82 22.07 26.32
CA PRO A 8 -40.53 21.55 26.79
C PRO A 8 -40.57 21.22 28.32
N LEU A 9 -39.45 20.89 28.97
CA LEU A 9 -39.18 21.36 30.34
C LEU A 9 -37.67 21.31 30.68
N ARG A 10 -37.25 22.34 31.41
CA ARG A 10 -35.88 22.81 31.69
C ARG A 10 -35.38 22.36 33.08
N ARG A 11 -34.04 22.29 33.18
CA ARG A 11 -33.11 22.71 34.27
C ARG A 11 -33.51 22.52 35.75
N SER A 12 -32.56 22.01 36.55
CA SER A 12 -32.14 22.69 37.79
C SER A 12 -30.72 22.31 38.22
N LEU A 13 -29.90 23.34 38.46
CA LEU A 13 -28.65 23.36 39.23
C LEU A 13 -29.00 23.51 40.72
N ALA A 14 -28.25 22.86 41.62
CA ALA A 14 -28.07 23.36 42.98
C ALA A 14 -26.78 22.81 43.61
N GLN A 15 -25.93 23.74 44.05
CA GLN A 15 -24.74 23.57 44.89
C GLN A 15 -25.13 23.46 46.39
N LEU A 16 -24.09 23.26 47.22
CA LEU A 16 -23.95 23.47 48.69
C LEU A 16 -23.92 22.14 49.47
N SER A 17 -23.05 21.89 50.46
CA SER A 17 -22.20 22.77 51.26
C SER A 17 -21.01 22.01 51.87
N ALA A 18 -19.98 22.76 52.26
CA ALA A 18 -18.83 22.32 53.05
C ALA A 18 -19.17 22.11 54.54
N ARG A 19 -18.43 21.23 55.22
CA ARG A 19 -18.17 21.34 56.67
C ARG A 19 -16.80 20.75 57.04
N ASN A 20 -15.93 21.65 57.49
CA ASN A 20 -14.69 21.42 58.23
C ASN A 20 -14.95 20.83 59.62
N THR A 21 -14.01 20.03 60.15
CA THR A 21 -13.44 20.23 61.52
C THR A 21 -12.20 19.37 61.83
N ARG A 22 -11.08 20.05 62.17
CA ARG A 22 -10.07 19.90 63.26
C ARG A 22 -9.40 18.53 63.50
N ILE A 23 -8.06 18.37 63.37
CA ILE A 23 -6.89 18.79 64.22
C ILE A 23 -6.75 18.08 65.58
N ALA A 24 -5.68 17.28 65.72
CA ALA A 24 -4.74 17.12 66.88
C ALA A 24 -3.63 16.14 66.42
N GLY A 25 -2.31 16.23 66.70
CA GLY A 25 -1.50 17.07 67.57
C GLY A 25 -0.76 16.25 68.65
N SER A 26 0.51 15.85 68.44
CA SER A 26 1.64 15.70 69.41
C SER A 26 2.67 14.67 68.88
N ARG A 27 3.98 14.93 68.72
CA ARG A 27 5.12 15.37 69.57
C ARG A 27 5.96 14.21 70.17
N ALA A 28 7.21 14.14 69.69
CA ALA A 28 8.48 13.97 70.39
C ALA A 28 8.91 12.59 70.97
N GLY A 29 10.20 12.27 70.75
CA GLY A 29 10.93 11.26 71.52
C GLY A 29 12.27 10.83 70.91
N HIS A 30 13.33 11.63 71.10
CA HIS A 30 14.73 11.18 70.96
C HIS A 30 15.16 10.43 72.23
N ALA A 31 15.96 9.36 72.09
CA ALA A 31 16.92 8.93 73.12
C ALA A 31 18.11 8.18 72.50
N PHE A 32 19.29 8.58 72.95
CA PHE A 32 20.65 8.12 72.60
C PHE A 32 21.23 7.27 73.75
N ARG A 33 22.36 6.59 73.47
CA ARG A 33 23.33 5.84 74.34
C ARG A 33 23.16 4.31 74.33
N GLY A 34 24.23 3.51 74.27
CA GLY A 34 25.67 3.79 74.33
C GLY A 34 26.52 2.51 74.15
N TYR A 35 27.79 2.73 73.84
CA TYR A 35 28.87 1.78 73.56
C TYR A 35 29.31 0.94 74.78
N SER A 36 29.87 -0.27 74.55
CA SER A 36 31.28 -0.61 74.90
C SER A 36 31.71 -2.02 74.43
N THR A 37 32.71 -2.02 73.54
CA THR A 37 33.96 -2.82 73.47
C THR A 37 34.03 -4.33 73.79
N GLY A 38 34.54 -5.08 72.81
CA GLY A 38 35.29 -6.33 72.98
C GLY A 38 35.95 -6.78 71.66
N GLN A 39 37.23 -6.43 71.46
CA GLN A 39 38.04 -6.81 70.29
C GLN A 39 38.50 -8.28 70.33
N LYS A 40 38.59 -8.93 69.16
CA LYS A 40 39.79 -9.67 68.74
C LYS A 40 39.88 -9.72 67.19
N PRO A 41 41.06 -9.50 66.59
CA PRO A 41 41.24 -9.34 65.15
C PRO A 41 41.35 -10.70 64.42
N PRO A 42 40.96 -10.78 63.13
CA PRO A 42 41.22 -11.96 62.33
C PRO A 42 42.69 -12.00 61.89
N GLN A 43 43.33 -13.15 62.14
CA GLN A 43 44.70 -13.49 61.76
C GLN A 43 44.91 -13.48 60.23
N PRO A 44 46.10 -13.11 59.74
CA PRO A 44 46.42 -13.06 58.31
C PRO A 44 46.58 -14.48 57.76
N LYS A 45 45.82 -14.83 56.71
CA LYS A 45 46.10 -16.03 55.92
C LYS A 45 47.24 -15.73 54.93
N PRO A 46 48.21 -16.64 54.76
CA PRO A 46 49.40 -16.40 53.98
C PRO A 46 49.09 -16.24 52.49
N PHE A 47 49.72 -15.24 51.86
CA PHE A 47 49.84 -15.12 50.42
C PHE A 47 50.63 -16.32 49.88
N THR A 48 49.96 -17.24 49.19
CA THR A 48 50.62 -18.17 48.28
C THR A 48 50.78 -17.47 46.93
N VAL A 49 52.01 -17.08 46.64
CA VAL A 49 52.45 -16.59 45.32
C VAL A 49 52.27 -17.74 44.32
N TRP A 50 51.25 -17.65 43.47
CA TRP A 50 51.16 -18.49 42.29
C TRP A 50 52.02 -17.86 41.18
N ARG A 51 52.90 -18.68 40.61
CA ARG A 51 53.95 -18.33 39.64
C ARG A 51 53.41 -17.54 38.42
N PRO A 52 54.17 -16.58 37.86
CA PRO A 52 53.69 -15.66 36.82
C PRO A 52 53.56 -16.26 35.39
N TYR A 53 53.76 -17.56 35.20
CA TYR A 53 53.81 -18.14 33.84
C TYR A 53 52.47 -18.63 33.29
N LEU A 54 51.36 -18.53 34.03
CA LEU A 54 50.04 -18.99 33.57
C LEU A 54 49.05 -17.88 33.17
N ARG A 55 49.56 -16.67 32.87
CA ARG A 55 48.77 -15.57 32.26
C ARG A 55 49.21 -15.19 30.84
N LEU A 56 50.00 -16.05 30.20
CA LEU A 56 50.56 -15.82 28.86
C LEU A 56 50.03 -16.77 27.78
N ALA A 57 49.02 -17.60 28.07
CA ALA A 57 48.53 -18.60 27.11
C ALA A 57 47.13 -18.34 26.52
N PHE A 58 46.38 -17.35 27.01
CA PHE A 58 45.02 -17.06 26.50
C PHE A 58 44.85 -15.66 25.88
N GLY A 59 45.85 -14.79 25.96
CA GLY A 59 45.84 -13.45 25.34
C GLY A 59 46.66 -13.31 24.05
N VAL A 60 47.56 -14.25 23.79
CA VAL A 60 48.47 -14.20 22.62
C VAL A 60 47.79 -14.56 21.29
N PRO A 61 46.84 -15.53 21.19
CA PRO A 61 46.25 -15.83 19.88
C PRO A 61 45.33 -14.71 19.37
N PHE A 62 44.74 -13.91 20.26
CA PHE A 62 43.87 -12.79 19.87
C PHE A 62 44.67 -11.55 19.43
N ILE A 63 45.76 -11.22 20.12
CA ILE A 63 46.63 -10.09 19.75
C ILE A 63 47.43 -10.44 18.48
N GLY A 64 47.89 -11.69 18.35
CA GLY A 64 48.59 -12.16 17.15
C GLY A 64 47.72 -12.14 15.89
N ALA A 65 46.43 -12.49 15.99
CA ALA A 65 45.49 -12.42 14.86
C ALA A 65 45.19 -10.97 14.43
N ILE A 66 45.09 -10.04 15.38
CA ILE A 66 44.88 -8.62 15.09
C ILE A 66 46.13 -8.02 14.44
N ILE A 67 47.33 -8.32 14.96
CA ILE A 67 48.60 -7.84 14.36
C ILE A 67 48.83 -8.48 12.99
N TYR A 68 48.51 -9.77 12.82
CA TYR A 68 48.58 -10.45 11.52
C TYR A 68 47.63 -9.79 10.50
N SER A 69 46.36 -9.55 10.85
CA SER A 69 45.40 -8.83 10.00
C SER A 69 45.81 -7.38 9.69
N MET A 70 46.47 -6.69 10.63
CA MET A 70 47.02 -5.35 10.40
C MET A 70 48.29 -5.36 9.53
N MET A 71 49.05 -6.45 9.49
CA MET A 71 50.30 -6.57 8.72
C MET A 71 50.11 -7.23 7.34
N THR A 72 49.02 -7.96 7.11
CA THR A 72 48.77 -8.64 5.83
C THR A 72 47.96 -7.82 4.83
N GLU A 73 47.50 -6.60 5.17
CA GLU A 73 46.52 -5.84 4.36
C GLU A 73 45.29 -6.67 3.94
N GLU A 74 45.04 -7.82 4.59
CA GLU A 74 43.72 -8.44 4.59
C GLU A 74 42.86 -7.65 5.56
N VAL A 75 42.48 -6.46 5.11
CA VAL A 75 41.19 -5.89 5.47
C VAL A 75 40.19 -6.94 5.02
N THR A 76 39.74 -7.78 5.94
CA THR A 76 38.44 -8.41 5.78
C THR A 76 37.46 -7.25 5.76
N GLU A 77 37.22 -6.70 4.55
CA GLU A 77 36.07 -5.86 4.28
C GLU A 77 34.88 -6.75 4.62
N LEU A 78 34.40 -6.64 5.87
CA LEU A 78 33.09 -7.14 6.22
C LEU A 78 32.14 -6.31 5.37
N ASP A 79 31.64 -6.90 4.29
CA ASP A 79 30.64 -6.30 3.43
C ASP A 79 29.57 -5.66 4.32
N ALA A 80 29.25 -4.39 4.07
CA ALA A 80 28.21 -3.70 4.81
C ALA A 80 26.92 -4.54 4.74
N PRO A 81 26.19 -4.71 5.87
CA PRO A 81 25.00 -5.55 5.87
C PRO A 81 24.00 -5.05 4.84
N SER A 82 23.45 -5.97 4.05
CA SER A 82 22.47 -5.62 3.05
C SER A 82 21.22 -5.02 3.69
N ILE A 83 20.48 -4.20 2.93
CA ILE A 83 19.24 -3.59 3.41
C ILE A 83 18.21 -4.63 3.89
N VAL A 84 18.23 -5.83 3.31
CA VAL A 84 17.40 -6.98 3.69
C VAL A 84 17.74 -7.45 5.10
N GLU A 85 19.02 -7.66 5.38
CA GLU A 85 19.50 -8.15 6.68
C GLU A 85 19.22 -7.15 7.78
N VAL A 86 19.40 -5.86 7.49
CA VAL A 86 19.05 -4.77 8.41
C VAL A 86 17.55 -4.78 8.73
N ASP A 87 16.70 -4.86 7.71
CA ASP A 87 15.25 -4.85 7.90
C ASP A 87 14.76 -6.09 8.65
N GLU A 88 15.29 -7.28 8.35
CA GLU A 88 14.95 -8.52 9.08
C GLU A 88 15.41 -8.47 10.54
N ALA A 89 16.62 -7.95 10.82
CA ALA A 89 17.09 -7.75 12.19
C ALA A 89 16.21 -6.76 12.97
N LEU A 90 15.78 -5.66 12.33
CA LEU A 90 14.89 -4.67 12.93
C LEU A 90 13.50 -5.25 13.24
N LYS A 91 12.96 -6.11 12.36
CA LYS A 91 11.69 -6.82 12.58
C LYS A 91 11.74 -7.77 13.77
N GLN A 92 12.88 -8.42 14.01
CA GLN A 92 13.06 -9.35 15.12
C GLN A 92 13.31 -8.64 16.46
N SER A 93 14.03 -7.52 16.42
CA SER A 93 14.49 -6.82 17.64
C SER A 93 13.50 -5.78 18.17
N SER A 94 12.60 -5.25 17.35
CA SER A 94 11.75 -4.12 17.73
C SER A 94 10.35 -4.14 17.11
N LYS A 95 9.40 -3.51 17.82
CA LYS A 95 8.04 -3.30 17.28
C LYS A 95 8.05 -2.12 16.32
N ILE A 96 7.57 -2.33 15.09
CA ILE A 96 7.44 -1.29 14.05
C ILE A 96 6.55 -0.15 14.57
N ASN A 97 7.11 1.05 14.60
CA ASN A 97 6.52 2.30 15.06
C ASN A 97 6.91 3.47 14.12
N ASP A 98 6.56 4.70 14.47
CA ASP A 98 6.74 5.86 13.59
C ASP A 98 8.22 6.25 13.35
N SER A 99 9.13 5.81 14.22
CA SER A 99 10.58 5.98 14.03
C SER A 99 11.24 4.87 13.20
N SER A 100 10.50 3.81 12.87
CA SER A 100 11.01 2.73 12.02
C SER A 100 11.19 3.23 10.58
N PRO A 101 12.13 2.62 9.80
CA PRO A 101 12.28 2.93 8.38
C PRO A 101 10.95 2.86 7.62
N MET A 102 10.76 3.76 6.65
CA MET A 102 9.53 3.85 5.86
C MET A 102 9.17 2.52 5.20
N ARG A 103 10.18 1.73 4.78
CA ARG A 103 10.03 0.37 4.25
C ARG A 103 9.21 -0.55 5.16
N LEU A 104 9.57 -0.60 6.46
CA LEU A 104 8.90 -1.43 7.45
C LEU A 104 7.49 -0.92 7.78
N ARG A 105 7.32 0.42 7.82
CA ARG A 105 6.01 1.05 8.07
C ARG A 105 5.05 0.80 6.91
N MET A 106 5.53 0.90 5.67
CA MET A 106 4.76 0.56 4.48
C MET A 106 4.41 -0.92 4.43
N GLU A 107 5.37 -1.83 4.68
CA GLU A 107 5.10 -3.27 4.76
C GLU A 107 3.99 -3.60 5.77
N LYS A 108 4.05 -2.99 6.96
CA LYS A 108 3.02 -3.15 7.99
C LYS A 108 1.67 -2.63 7.52
N LEU A 109 1.62 -1.42 6.93
CA LEU A 109 0.41 -0.80 6.42
C LEU A 109 -0.29 -1.71 5.40
N ILE A 110 0.42 -2.14 4.37
CA ILE A 110 -0.16 -2.95 3.29
C ILE A 110 -0.64 -4.32 3.78
N LYS A 111 0.11 -5.00 4.66
CA LYS A 111 -0.32 -6.29 5.23
C LYS A 111 -1.58 -6.15 6.08
N GLN A 112 -1.67 -5.08 6.89
CA GLN A 112 -2.87 -4.81 7.69
C GLN A 112 -4.09 -4.51 6.82
N HIS A 113 -3.93 -3.74 5.74
CA HIS A 113 -5.03 -3.45 4.83
C HIS A 113 -5.43 -4.67 3.99
N GLN A 114 -4.49 -5.51 3.55
CA GLN A 114 -4.81 -6.78 2.90
C GLN A 114 -5.73 -7.61 3.80
N GLN A 115 -5.37 -7.79 5.07
CA GLN A 115 -6.17 -8.57 6.02
C GLN A 115 -7.58 -8.00 6.18
N LYS A 116 -7.70 -6.68 6.43
CA LYS A 116 -9.01 -6.01 6.56
C LYS A 116 -9.86 -6.17 5.30
N ILE A 117 -9.24 -6.05 4.13
CA ILE A 117 -9.94 -6.15 2.85
C ILE A 117 -10.42 -7.58 2.62
N ILE A 118 -9.58 -8.61 2.80
CA ILE A 118 -10.01 -10.00 2.57
C ILE A 118 -11.05 -10.47 3.59
N GLU A 119 -11.01 -9.96 4.82
CA GLU A 119 -12.04 -10.23 5.84
C GLU A 119 -13.39 -9.66 5.42
N GLU A 120 -13.42 -8.38 5.04
CA GLU A 120 -14.68 -7.72 4.65
C GLU A 120 -15.23 -8.28 3.34
N LEU A 121 -14.38 -8.51 2.34
CA LEU A 121 -14.80 -9.12 1.07
C LEU A 121 -15.25 -10.57 1.27
N GLY A 122 -14.58 -11.33 2.14
CA GLY A 122 -15.00 -12.69 2.48
C GLY A 122 -16.34 -12.73 3.22
N ARG A 123 -16.62 -11.74 4.07
CA ARG A 123 -17.94 -11.56 4.71
C ARG A 123 -19.03 -11.29 3.68
N ILE A 124 -18.77 -10.41 2.70
CA ILE A 124 -19.72 -10.05 1.64
C ILE A 124 -19.99 -11.24 0.72
N ASP A 125 -18.95 -11.98 0.36
CA ASP A 125 -19.07 -13.15 -0.52
C ASP A 125 -19.67 -14.36 0.21
N GLY A 126 -19.37 -14.53 1.49
CA GLY A 126 -19.70 -15.75 2.25
C GLY A 126 -18.70 -16.89 2.04
N GLN A 127 -17.58 -16.63 1.35
CA GLN A 127 -16.46 -17.57 1.17
C GLN A 127 -15.14 -16.94 1.62
N GLN A 128 -14.16 -17.78 1.96
CA GLN A 128 -12.83 -17.33 2.40
C GLN A 128 -11.82 -17.29 1.25
N PHE A 129 -10.89 -16.34 1.32
CA PHE A 129 -9.77 -16.28 0.38
C PHE A 129 -8.77 -17.41 0.63
N LYS A 130 -8.31 -18.06 -0.45
CA LYS A 130 -7.13 -18.93 -0.42
C LYS A 130 -5.90 -18.05 -0.30
N THR A 131 -5.12 -18.26 0.74
CA THR A 131 -3.89 -17.50 1.02
C THR A 131 -2.67 -18.34 0.66
N ASP A 132 -1.77 -17.78 -0.14
CA ASP A 132 -0.50 -18.37 -0.54
C ASP A 132 0.66 -17.41 -0.21
N THR A 133 1.54 -17.83 0.68
CA THR A 133 2.73 -17.07 1.09
C THR A 133 3.95 -17.63 0.37
N TRP A 134 4.72 -16.75 -0.26
CA TRP A 134 5.87 -17.13 -1.08
C TRP A 134 7.06 -16.22 -0.80
N SER A 135 8.27 -16.75 -0.99
CA SER A 135 9.54 -16.03 -0.83
C SER A 135 10.30 -15.95 -2.15
N ARG A 136 11.31 -15.07 -2.20
CA ARG A 136 12.25 -15.00 -3.33
C ARG A 136 13.68 -15.34 -2.86
N PRO A 137 14.50 -15.97 -3.72
CA PRO A 137 15.90 -16.25 -3.39
C PRO A 137 16.71 -15.00 -3.04
N ASN A 138 16.43 -13.86 -3.71
CA ASN A 138 17.17 -12.61 -3.54
C ASN A 138 16.60 -11.70 -2.43
N GLY A 139 15.81 -12.25 -1.51
CA GLY A 139 15.19 -11.51 -0.42
C GLY A 139 13.76 -11.04 -0.74
N GLY A 140 12.94 -11.00 0.32
CA GLY A 140 11.53 -10.64 0.24
C GLY A 140 10.61 -11.80 -0.18
N GLY A 141 9.44 -11.45 -0.71
CA GLY A 141 8.36 -12.38 -0.99
C GLY A 141 7.01 -11.66 -1.14
N GLY A 142 5.94 -12.38 -0.85
CA GLY A 142 4.59 -11.83 -0.89
C GLY A 142 3.54 -12.76 -0.29
N ILE A 143 2.34 -12.22 -0.19
CA ILE A 143 1.14 -12.94 0.23
C ILE A 143 0.10 -12.71 -0.85
N SER A 144 -0.26 -13.78 -1.55
CA SER A 144 -1.30 -13.76 -2.56
C SER A 144 -2.59 -14.33 -1.97
N CYS A 145 -3.62 -13.51 -1.86
CA CYS A 145 -4.95 -13.94 -1.42
C CYS A 145 -5.88 -13.96 -2.62
N VAL A 146 -6.41 -15.12 -2.97
CA VAL A 146 -7.30 -15.30 -4.13
C VAL A 146 -8.59 -16.00 -3.70
N LEU A 147 -9.72 -15.44 -4.10
CA LEU A 147 -11.05 -16.05 -4.05
C LEU A 147 -11.50 -16.25 -5.49
N GLN A 148 -12.00 -17.45 -5.80
CA GLN A 148 -12.41 -17.83 -7.14
C GLN A 148 -13.72 -18.59 -7.08
N ASP A 149 -14.60 -18.33 -8.05
CA ASP A 149 -15.90 -18.99 -8.15
C ASP A 149 -16.73 -18.80 -6.85
N GLY A 150 -16.70 -17.56 -6.32
CA GLY A 150 -17.40 -17.12 -5.12
C GLY A 150 -18.91 -16.91 -5.34
N ASN A 151 -19.63 -16.46 -4.31
CA ASN A 151 -21.06 -16.14 -4.48
C ASN A 151 -21.25 -14.74 -5.07
N VAL A 152 -20.34 -13.80 -4.77
CA VAL A 152 -20.40 -12.40 -5.24
C VAL A 152 -19.28 -12.13 -6.23
N PHE A 153 -18.07 -12.61 -5.95
CA PHE A 153 -16.89 -12.41 -6.78
C PHE A 153 -16.57 -13.67 -7.58
N GLU A 154 -16.59 -13.54 -8.91
CA GLU A 154 -16.16 -14.61 -9.82
C GLU A 154 -14.65 -14.84 -9.71
N LYS A 155 -13.92 -13.74 -9.55
CA LYS A 155 -12.51 -13.75 -9.16
C LYS A 155 -12.21 -12.51 -8.36
N ALA A 156 -11.57 -12.68 -7.23
CA ALA A 156 -11.02 -11.60 -6.45
C ALA A 156 -9.60 -11.95 -6.06
N GLY A 157 -8.67 -11.04 -6.27
CA GLY A 157 -7.34 -11.20 -5.71
C GLY A 157 -6.85 -9.93 -5.05
N VAL A 158 -6.18 -10.11 -3.91
CA VAL A 158 -5.62 -9.07 -3.06
C VAL A 158 -4.21 -9.50 -2.71
N ASN A 159 -3.22 -8.96 -3.41
CA ASN A 159 -1.83 -9.40 -3.32
C ASN A 159 -0.98 -8.33 -2.62
N VAL A 160 -0.13 -8.77 -1.70
CA VAL A 160 0.96 -7.99 -1.13
C VAL A 160 2.26 -8.55 -1.65
N SER A 161 3.17 -7.66 -2.05
CA SER A 161 4.55 -8.01 -2.41
C SER A 161 5.51 -7.09 -1.67
N VAL A 162 6.60 -7.67 -1.15
CA VAL A 162 7.71 -6.96 -0.50
C VAL A 162 8.97 -7.53 -1.11
N VAL A 163 9.59 -6.77 -1.99
CA VAL A 163 10.67 -7.24 -2.87
C VAL A 163 11.91 -6.43 -2.61
N TYR A 164 13.02 -7.14 -2.49
CA TYR A 164 14.36 -6.58 -2.48
C TYR A 164 15.11 -7.08 -3.72
N GLY A 165 16.11 -6.33 -4.15
CA GLY A 165 17.00 -6.76 -5.21
C GLY A 165 17.97 -5.67 -5.63
N LYS A 166 18.68 -5.95 -6.72
CA LYS A 166 19.63 -5.03 -7.36
C LYS A 166 19.10 -4.57 -8.71
N LEU A 167 19.05 -3.27 -8.94
CA LEU A 167 18.80 -2.70 -10.25
C LEU A 167 20.09 -2.79 -11.07
N PRO A 168 20.05 -3.33 -12.31
CA PRO A 168 21.19 -3.27 -13.22
C PRO A 168 21.40 -1.85 -13.73
N ARG A 169 22.62 -1.53 -14.18
CA ARG A 169 22.99 -0.21 -14.75
C ARG A 169 21.97 0.39 -15.73
N ALA A 170 21.47 -0.40 -16.69
CA ALA A 170 20.48 0.09 -17.66
C ALA A 170 19.16 0.54 -17.00
N ALA A 171 18.74 -0.13 -15.92
CA ALA A 171 17.57 0.27 -15.15
C ALA A 171 17.86 1.51 -14.30
N ILE A 172 19.07 1.63 -13.76
CA ILE A 172 19.54 2.82 -13.03
C ILE A 172 19.54 4.02 -13.97
N GLU A 173 20.13 3.92 -15.17
CA GLU A 173 20.20 5.00 -16.15
C GLU A 173 18.81 5.49 -16.56
N LYS A 174 17.87 4.57 -16.79
CA LYS A 174 16.47 4.92 -17.04
C LYS A 174 15.83 5.64 -15.84
N MET A 175 16.06 5.12 -14.63
CA MET A 175 15.60 5.76 -13.39
C MET A 175 16.19 7.17 -13.21
N ARG A 176 17.43 7.45 -13.67
CA ARG A 176 18.01 8.81 -13.63
C ARG A 176 17.38 9.79 -14.62
N ALA A 177 16.92 9.29 -15.77
CA ALA A 177 16.26 10.13 -16.75
C ALA A 177 14.90 10.62 -16.23
N ASP A 178 14.21 9.75 -15.48
CA ASP A 178 12.86 9.99 -14.98
C ASP A 178 12.84 10.57 -13.54
N HIS A 179 13.93 10.44 -12.76
CA HIS A 179 14.02 10.86 -11.36
C HIS A 179 15.36 11.52 -10.99
N LYS A 180 15.36 12.32 -9.92
CA LYS A 180 16.59 12.86 -9.31
C LYS A 180 17.45 11.68 -8.82
N SER A 181 18.73 11.65 -9.19
CA SER A 181 19.64 10.57 -8.81
C SER A 181 20.87 11.13 -8.11
N PHE A 182 21.13 10.68 -6.88
CA PHE A 182 22.39 10.92 -6.15
C PHE A 182 23.51 9.96 -6.59
N VAL A 183 23.19 9.00 -7.47
CA VAL A 183 24.08 7.92 -7.86
C VAL A 183 25.02 8.41 -8.97
N GLY A 184 26.33 8.31 -8.77
CA GLY A 184 27.36 8.67 -9.77
C GLY A 184 27.34 7.76 -11.00
N SER A 185 27.82 8.22 -12.17
CA SER A 185 27.86 7.44 -13.43
C SER A 185 28.70 6.15 -13.38
N ASP A 186 29.42 5.95 -12.29
CA ASP A 186 30.30 4.84 -11.96
C ASP A 186 29.58 3.66 -11.27
N VAL A 187 28.33 3.83 -10.80
CA VAL A 187 27.62 2.77 -10.09
C VAL A 187 27.03 1.74 -11.07
N GLU A 188 27.49 0.49 -10.96
CA GLU A 188 27.07 -0.63 -11.81
C GLU A 188 25.78 -1.33 -11.34
N SER A 189 25.52 -1.32 -10.03
CA SER A 189 24.32 -1.91 -9.44
C SER A 189 23.86 -1.11 -8.22
N LEU A 190 22.54 -1.06 -8.00
CA LEU A 190 21.92 -0.27 -6.94
C LEU A 190 20.87 -1.11 -6.21
N ASP A 191 20.99 -1.21 -4.90
CA ASP A 191 19.99 -1.90 -4.09
C ASP A 191 18.67 -1.15 -4.11
N PHE A 192 17.58 -1.90 -4.28
CA PHE A 192 16.23 -1.37 -4.24
C PHE A 192 15.33 -2.16 -3.31
N PHE A 193 14.34 -1.45 -2.78
CA PHE A 193 13.19 -1.98 -2.09
C PHE A 193 11.92 -1.57 -2.83
N ALA A 194 11.00 -2.51 -2.98
CA ALA A 194 9.66 -2.24 -3.50
C ALA A 194 8.63 -3.00 -2.67
N ALA A 195 7.64 -2.30 -2.13
CA ALA A 195 6.52 -2.94 -1.46
C ALA A 195 5.19 -2.36 -1.92
N GLY A 196 4.18 -3.20 -2.05
CA GLY A 196 2.85 -2.72 -2.44
C GLY A 196 1.73 -3.71 -2.24
N LEU A 197 0.52 -3.17 -2.13
CA LEU A 197 -0.73 -3.90 -2.21
C LEU A 197 -1.34 -3.64 -3.59
N SER A 198 -1.73 -4.70 -4.28
CA SER A 198 -2.49 -4.63 -5.52
C SER A 198 -3.69 -5.56 -5.44
N LEU A 199 -4.85 -5.08 -5.87
CA LEU A 199 -6.06 -5.90 -5.95
C LEU A 199 -6.81 -5.66 -7.25
N VAL A 200 -7.50 -6.70 -7.69
CA VAL A 200 -8.52 -6.64 -8.74
C VAL A 200 -9.67 -7.53 -8.33
N LEU A 201 -10.88 -7.00 -8.39
CA LEU A 201 -12.10 -7.72 -8.03
C LEU A 201 -13.04 -7.73 -9.23
N HIS A 202 -13.47 -8.92 -9.63
CA HIS A 202 -14.41 -9.15 -10.72
C HIS A 202 -15.69 -9.78 -10.16
N PRO A 203 -16.75 -9.00 -9.90
CA PRO A 203 -18.04 -9.53 -9.49
C PRO A 203 -18.68 -10.45 -10.52
N HIS A 204 -19.47 -11.42 -10.06
CA HIS A 204 -20.33 -12.25 -10.91
C HIS A 204 -21.42 -11.43 -11.59
N ASN A 205 -22.08 -10.55 -10.83
CA ASN A 205 -23.23 -9.77 -11.30
C ASN A 205 -22.79 -8.65 -12.26
N PRO A 206 -23.34 -8.52 -13.48
CA PRO A 206 -23.04 -7.42 -14.39
C PRO A 206 -23.36 -6.02 -13.85
N MET A 207 -24.27 -5.91 -12.87
CA MET A 207 -24.59 -4.63 -12.24
C MET A 207 -23.51 -4.18 -11.25
N ALA A 208 -22.69 -5.12 -10.75
CA ALA A 208 -21.60 -4.85 -9.83
C ALA A 208 -20.30 -4.56 -10.60
N PRO A 209 -19.65 -3.40 -10.39
CA PRO A 209 -18.48 -2.99 -11.17
C PRO A 209 -17.23 -3.78 -10.79
N THR A 210 -16.35 -4.01 -11.76
CA THR A 210 -14.96 -4.40 -11.47
C THR A 210 -14.24 -3.23 -10.81
N VAL A 211 -13.33 -3.49 -9.88
CA VAL A 211 -12.49 -2.45 -9.26
C VAL A 211 -11.03 -2.88 -9.24
N HIS A 212 -10.14 -1.90 -9.38
CA HIS A 212 -8.72 -2.06 -9.21
C HIS A 212 -8.20 -1.08 -8.16
N LEU A 213 -7.19 -1.51 -7.41
CA LEU A 213 -6.42 -0.65 -6.53
C LEU A 213 -4.96 -1.10 -6.50
N ASN A 214 -4.07 -0.12 -6.44
CA ASN A 214 -2.66 -0.32 -6.19
C ASN A 214 -2.14 0.79 -5.26
N TYR A 215 -1.39 0.44 -4.22
CA TYR A 215 -0.59 1.41 -3.45
C TYR A 215 0.77 0.80 -3.18
N ARG A 216 1.83 1.51 -3.54
CA ARG A 216 3.21 1.02 -3.50
C ARG A 216 4.18 2.10 -3.06
N TYR A 217 5.31 1.61 -2.55
CA TYR A 217 6.47 2.40 -2.18
C TYR A 217 7.70 1.78 -2.83
N PHE A 218 8.57 2.64 -3.35
CA PHE A 218 9.85 2.25 -3.90
C PHE A 218 10.95 3.08 -3.25
N GLU A 219 12.10 2.45 -2.99
CA GLU A 219 13.26 3.12 -2.42
C GLU A 219 14.56 2.52 -2.97
N THR A 220 15.54 3.38 -3.26
CA THR A 220 16.94 3.00 -3.47
C THR A 220 17.82 3.73 -2.48
N SER A 221 18.85 3.06 -1.97
CA SER A 221 19.80 3.63 -1.01
C SER A 221 21.20 3.76 -1.62
N ASP A 222 22.02 4.67 -1.11
CA ASP A 222 23.43 4.80 -1.47
C ASP A 222 24.18 3.48 -1.25
N PRO A 223 24.83 2.91 -2.29
CA PRO A 223 25.67 1.72 -2.12
C PRO A 223 26.78 1.89 -1.08
N LYS A 224 27.27 3.12 -0.86
CA LYS A 224 28.37 3.42 0.08
C LYS A 224 27.88 3.56 1.52
N ASP A 225 26.63 3.95 1.72
CA ASP A 225 25.99 4.02 3.04
C ASP A 225 24.50 3.67 2.92
N PRO A 226 24.16 2.37 2.84
CA PRO A 226 22.77 1.94 2.65
C PRO A 226 21.83 2.33 3.80
N ILE A 227 22.39 2.68 4.96
CA ILE A 227 21.63 2.93 6.18
C ILE A 227 21.36 4.43 6.35
N ASN A 228 22.41 5.26 6.30
CA ASN A 228 22.35 6.69 6.59
C ASN A 228 22.62 7.60 5.37
N GLY A 229 23.01 7.02 4.23
CA GLY A 229 23.28 7.75 3.01
C GLY A 229 22.02 8.27 2.32
N ASP A 230 22.23 8.93 1.19
CA ASP A 230 21.14 9.49 0.38
C ASP A 230 20.20 8.40 -0.13
N LYS A 231 18.91 8.75 -0.22
CA LYS A 231 17.84 7.85 -0.65
C LYS A 231 16.97 8.52 -1.70
N ASN A 232 16.60 7.75 -2.71
CA ASN A 232 15.55 8.11 -3.66
C ASN A 232 14.37 7.24 -3.30
N TRP A 233 13.22 7.86 -3.21
CA TRP A 233 12.00 7.15 -2.87
C TRP A 233 10.84 7.85 -3.54
N TRP A 234 9.79 7.07 -3.79
CA TRP A 234 8.52 7.62 -4.22
C TRP A 234 7.39 6.67 -3.85
N PHE A 235 6.21 7.26 -3.72
CA PHE A 235 4.96 6.52 -3.67
C PHE A 235 4.30 6.51 -5.03
N GLY A 236 3.59 5.42 -5.31
CA GLY A 236 2.74 5.30 -6.48
C GLY A 236 1.47 4.56 -6.10
N GLY A 237 0.40 4.76 -6.87
CA GLY A 237 -0.85 4.08 -6.59
C GLY A 237 -2.07 4.72 -7.20
N GLY A 238 -3.21 4.35 -6.64
CA GLY A 238 -4.52 4.76 -7.10
C GLY A 238 -5.57 3.68 -6.94
N THR A 239 -6.79 4.03 -7.29
CA THR A 239 -7.91 3.12 -7.37
C THR A 239 -8.85 3.60 -8.45
N ASP A 240 -9.43 2.67 -9.20
CA ASP A 240 -10.30 2.97 -10.34
C ASP A 240 -11.43 1.96 -10.46
N LEU A 241 -12.56 2.43 -11.00
CA LEU A 241 -13.80 1.68 -11.11
C LEU A 241 -14.13 1.38 -12.58
N THR A 242 -14.45 0.12 -12.87
CA THR A 242 -14.76 -0.39 -14.21
C THR A 242 -16.16 -1.02 -14.22
N PRO A 243 -17.23 -0.21 -14.36
CA PRO A 243 -18.59 -0.71 -14.48
C PRO A 243 -18.85 -1.40 -15.82
N THR A 244 -19.78 -2.35 -15.81
CA THR A 244 -20.36 -2.93 -17.03
C THR A 244 -21.64 -2.19 -17.45
N TYR A 245 -22.39 -1.67 -16.48
CA TYR A 245 -23.50 -0.74 -16.67
C TYR A 245 -23.27 0.50 -15.84
N LEU A 246 -23.58 1.66 -16.40
CA LEU A 246 -23.38 2.93 -15.71
C LEU A 246 -24.50 3.18 -14.70
N PHE A 247 -24.12 3.36 -13.44
CA PHE A 247 -24.97 3.92 -12.39
C PHE A 247 -24.33 5.23 -11.91
N PRO A 248 -24.86 6.40 -12.28
CA PRO A 248 -24.26 7.69 -11.93
C PRO A 248 -24.02 7.87 -10.43
N GLU A 249 -24.92 7.37 -9.60
CA GLU A 249 -24.82 7.42 -8.14
C GLU A 249 -23.65 6.61 -7.58
N ASP A 250 -23.25 5.52 -8.25
CA ASP A 250 -22.12 4.70 -7.82
C ASP A 250 -20.79 5.34 -8.22
N ALA A 251 -20.72 5.89 -9.43
CA ALA A 251 -19.56 6.66 -9.87
C ALA A 251 -19.36 7.90 -8.97
N GLN A 252 -20.43 8.63 -8.64
CA GLN A 252 -20.38 9.76 -7.71
C GLN A 252 -19.95 9.33 -6.31
N HIS A 253 -20.52 8.26 -5.75
CA HIS A 253 -20.12 7.74 -4.42
C HIS A 253 -18.64 7.38 -4.37
N PHE A 254 -18.16 6.63 -5.37
CA PHE A 254 -16.77 6.20 -5.47
C PHE A 254 -15.83 7.41 -5.54
N HIS A 255 -16.09 8.32 -6.48
CA HIS A 255 -15.25 9.50 -6.70
C HIS A 255 -15.29 10.50 -5.54
N LYS A 256 -16.46 10.72 -4.93
CA LYS A 256 -16.59 11.62 -3.78
C LYS A 256 -15.83 11.11 -2.57
N THR A 257 -15.92 9.81 -2.27
CA THR A 257 -15.19 9.21 -1.13
C THR A 257 -13.67 9.38 -1.27
N ILE A 258 -13.16 9.22 -2.50
CA ILE A 258 -11.75 9.43 -2.82
C ILE A 258 -11.38 10.91 -2.77
N LYS A 259 -12.22 11.78 -3.35
CA LYS A 259 -12.02 13.24 -3.32
C LYS A 259 -11.96 13.77 -1.90
N ASP A 260 -12.89 13.39 -1.04
CA ASP A 260 -12.92 13.77 0.38
C ASP A 260 -11.64 13.32 1.09
N THR A 261 -10.99 12.25 0.63
CA THR A 261 -9.68 11.82 1.12
C THR A 261 -8.55 12.69 0.58
N CYS A 262 -8.50 12.94 -0.73
CA CYS A 262 -7.53 13.85 -1.33
C CYS A 262 -7.59 15.26 -0.70
N ASP A 263 -8.79 15.81 -0.53
CA ASP A 263 -9.01 17.17 -0.03
C ASP A 263 -8.53 17.39 1.42
N ARG A 264 -8.43 16.32 2.23
CA ARG A 264 -7.83 16.40 3.58
C ARG A 264 -6.31 16.63 3.55
N HIS A 265 -5.66 16.27 2.45
CA HIS A 265 -4.21 16.41 2.27
C HIS A 265 -3.90 17.66 1.44
N ASP A 266 -4.53 17.79 0.27
CA ASP A 266 -4.42 18.95 -0.62
C ASP A 266 -5.57 18.91 -1.66
N ALA A 267 -6.34 20.00 -1.76
CA ALA A 267 -7.47 20.12 -2.67
C ALA A 267 -7.10 19.98 -4.16
N THR A 268 -5.82 20.11 -4.52
CA THR A 268 -5.31 19.92 -5.89
C THR A 268 -5.07 18.46 -6.25
N TYR A 269 -5.01 17.55 -5.27
CA TYR A 269 -4.67 16.14 -5.51
C TYR A 269 -5.73 15.44 -6.36
N TYR A 270 -7.00 15.52 -5.98
CA TYR A 270 -8.08 14.85 -6.70
C TYR A 270 -8.14 15.26 -8.18
N PRO A 271 -8.23 16.55 -8.56
CA PRO A 271 -8.32 16.91 -9.98
C PRO A 271 -7.09 16.48 -10.78
N LYS A 272 -5.88 16.56 -10.19
CA LYS A 272 -4.64 16.11 -10.84
C LYS A 272 -4.62 14.59 -11.04
N PHE A 273 -4.91 13.82 -9.99
CA PHE A 273 -4.84 12.37 -10.03
C PHE A 273 -6.01 11.73 -10.79
N LYS A 274 -7.19 12.35 -10.80
CA LYS A 274 -8.31 11.95 -11.64
C LYS A 274 -7.99 12.12 -13.11
N ALA A 275 -7.49 13.30 -13.50
CA ALA A 275 -7.09 13.54 -14.89
C ALA A 275 -5.96 12.60 -15.34
N TRP A 276 -5.06 12.22 -14.43
CA TRP A 276 -4.04 11.21 -14.71
C TRP A 276 -4.63 9.81 -14.85
N CYS A 277 -5.61 9.44 -14.02
CA CYS A 277 -6.33 8.17 -14.10
C CYS A 277 -7.00 7.99 -15.47
N ASP A 278 -7.74 9.00 -15.93
CA ASP A 278 -8.43 8.99 -17.22
C ASP A 278 -7.45 8.75 -18.39
N LYS A 279 -6.26 9.37 -18.31
CA LYS A 279 -5.20 9.21 -19.33
C LYS A 279 -4.51 7.85 -19.25
N TYR A 280 -4.23 7.36 -18.03
CA TYR A 280 -3.48 6.13 -17.82
C TYR A 280 -4.28 4.90 -18.26
N PHE A 281 -5.57 4.85 -17.91
CA PHE A 281 -6.45 3.73 -18.23
C PHE A 281 -7.19 3.89 -19.56
N TYR A 282 -6.61 4.64 -20.50
CA TYR A 282 -7.11 4.77 -21.86
C TYR A 282 -6.65 3.59 -22.72
N ILE A 283 -7.50 3.15 -23.65
CA ILE A 283 -7.22 2.09 -24.62
C ILE A 283 -7.11 2.73 -26.02
N PRO A 284 -5.89 3.17 -26.45
CA PRO A 284 -5.71 3.92 -27.68
C PRO A 284 -6.33 3.29 -28.92
N HIS A 285 -6.18 1.97 -29.09
CA HIS A 285 -6.70 1.28 -30.27
C HIS A 285 -8.22 1.10 -30.28
N ARG A 286 -8.91 1.43 -29.18
CA ARG A 286 -10.38 1.40 -29.07
C ARG A 286 -11.00 2.80 -29.00
N GLY A 287 -10.20 3.81 -28.65
CA GLY A 287 -10.71 5.18 -28.45
C GLY A 287 -11.55 5.34 -27.18
N GLU A 288 -11.32 4.53 -26.15
CA GLU A 288 -12.14 4.50 -24.93
C GLU A 288 -11.28 4.29 -23.67
N CYS A 289 -11.75 4.80 -22.53
CA CYS A 289 -11.23 4.45 -21.21
C CYS A 289 -11.71 3.05 -20.79
N ARG A 290 -10.89 2.36 -19.97
CA ARG A 290 -11.21 1.04 -19.40
C ARG A 290 -12.49 1.07 -18.55
N GLY A 291 -12.66 2.16 -17.78
CA GLY A 291 -13.74 2.37 -16.83
C GLY A 291 -14.02 3.86 -16.60
N VAL A 292 -14.74 4.19 -15.53
CA VAL A 292 -15.13 5.56 -15.19
C VAL A 292 -14.05 6.34 -14.43
N GLY A 293 -12.89 5.72 -14.25
CA GLY A 293 -11.71 6.32 -13.62
C GLY A 293 -11.73 6.21 -12.11
N GLY A 294 -11.07 7.16 -11.46
CA GLY A 294 -10.82 7.21 -10.03
C GLY A 294 -9.65 8.14 -9.78
N ILE A 295 -8.59 7.67 -9.13
CA ILE A 295 -7.31 8.37 -9.04
C ILE A 295 -6.17 7.49 -9.48
N PHE A 296 -5.16 8.10 -10.09
CA PHE A 296 -3.88 7.47 -10.40
C PHE A 296 -2.75 8.46 -10.11
N PHE A 297 -1.68 7.97 -9.50
CA PHE A 297 -0.47 8.73 -9.28
C PHE A 297 0.74 7.81 -9.33
N ASP A 298 1.84 8.38 -9.78
CA ASP A 298 3.16 7.78 -9.76
C ASP A 298 4.14 8.86 -9.31
N ASP A 299 5.33 8.45 -8.90
CA ASP A 299 6.44 9.36 -8.64
C ASP A 299 6.12 10.47 -7.62
N LEU A 300 5.31 10.13 -6.59
CA LEU A 300 5.07 11.03 -5.47
C LEU A 300 6.29 11.03 -4.55
N ASP A 301 7.14 12.04 -4.74
CA ASP A 301 8.37 12.27 -3.99
C ASP A 301 8.40 13.68 -3.37
N ALA A 302 9.56 14.08 -2.85
CA ALA A 302 9.74 15.43 -2.29
C ALA A 302 9.56 16.57 -3.31
N ASN A 303 9.80 16.34 -4.61
CA ASN A 303 9.64 17.35 -5.65
C ASN A 303 8.18 17.57 -5.97
N PHE A 304 7.36 16.51 -5.95
CA PHE A 304 5.92 16.64 -6.10
C PHE A 304 5.35 17.67 -5.11
N LEU A 305 5.76 17.62 -3.84
CA LEU A 305 5.33 18.56 -2.80
C LEU A 305 5.85 19.98 -2.97
N GLN A 306 7.01 20.18 -3.61
CA GLN A 306 7.48 21.53 -3.96
C GLN A 306 6.62 22.16 -5.06
N THR A 307 6.05 21.34 -5.93
CA THR A 307 5.15 21.79 -7.01
C THR A 307 3.68 21.86 -6.61
N SER A 308 3.31 21.33 -5.43
CA SER A 308 1.97 21.48 -4.86
C SER A 308 1.94 22.63 -3.83
N ALA A 309 0.76 23.04 -3.37
CA ALA A 309 0.55 24.28 -2.63
C ALA A 309 1.15 24.29 -1.20
N GLY A 310 1.89 23.26 -0.79
CA GLY A 310 2.42 23.12 0.57
C GLY A 310 3.85 22.59 0.61
N SER A 311 4.80 23.43 1.04
CA SER A 311 6.12 22.94 1.44
C SER A 311 6.00 22.18 2.76
N SER A 312 6.35 20.89 2.77
CA SER A 312 6.43 20.11 4.01
C SER A 312 7.87 20.03 4.51
N SER A 313 8.06 20.17 5.83
CA SER A 313 9.35 19.91 6.49
C SER A 313 9.73 18.43 6.47
N ASN A 314 8.76 17.53 6.27
CA ASN A 314 8.99 16.12 6.06
C ASN A 314 8.09 15.58 4.93
N PRO A 315 8.56 15.67 3.67
CA PRO A 315 7.82 15.23 2.50
C PRO A 315 7.40 13.76 2.54
N GLN A 316 8.27 12.89 3.05
CA GLN A 316 8.03 11.44 3.09
C GLN A 316 6.87 11.09 4.03
N GLU A 317 6.81 11.70 5.22
CA GLU A 317 5.70 11.50 6.15
C GLU A 317 4.38 12.05 5.62
N THR A 318 4.43 13.20 4.94
CA THR A 318 3.24 13.84 4.37
C THR A 318 2.61 12.95 3.31
N LEU A 319 3.42 12.42 2.40
CA LEU A 319 2.96 11.51 1.35
C LEU A 319 2.58 10.13 1.89
N PHE A 320 3.28 9.62 2.90
CA PHE A 320 2.89 8.39 3.56
C PHE A 320 1.52 8.50 4.24
N SER A 321 1.22 9.64 4.88
CA SER A 321 -0.11 9.90 5.45
C SER A 321 -1.19 9.92 4.37
N PHE A 322 -0.94 10.54 3.22
CA PHE A 322 -1.86 10.51 2.07
C PHE A 322 -2.08 9.08 1.56
N VAL A 323 -1.01 8.29 1.40
CA VAL A 323 -1.09 6.89 0.95
C VAL A 323 -1.85 6.02 1.94
N SER A 324 -1.64 6.20 3.24
CA SER A 324 -2.36 5.50 4.30
C SER A 324 -3.85 5.79 4.25
N ASP A 325 -4.24 7.06 4.17
CA ASP A 325 -5.64 7.47 4.06
C ASP A 325 -6.27 7.01 2.74
N GLY A 326 -5.53 7.11 1.64
CA GLY A 326 -5.95 6.66 0.32
C GLY A 326 -6.28 5.17 0.31
N LEU A 327 -5.42 4.34 0.91
CA LEU A 327 -5.67 2.90 1.05
C LEU A 327 -6.85 2.61 2.00
N ALA A 328 -7.02 3.41 3.06
CA ALA A 328 -8.16 3.30 3.96
C ALA A 328 -9.51 3.70 3.33
N SER A 329 -9.49 4.56 2.31
CA SER A 329 -10.70 5.01 1.61
C SER A 329 -11.34 3.94 0.71
N PHE A 330 -10.63 2.86 0.39
CA PHE A 330 -11.08 1.83 -0.54
C PHE A 330 -12.36 1.10 -0.13
N LEU A 331 -12.41 0.54 1.08
CA LEU A 331 -13.61 -0.18 1.52
C LEU A 331 -14.83 0.75 1.58
N PRO A 332 -14.75 1.97 2.17
CA PRO A 332 -15.84 2.94 2.09
C PRO A 332 -16.27 3.32 0.68
N SER A 333 -15.34 3.38 -0.29
CA SER A 333 -15.67 3.77 -1.67
C SER A 333 -16.34 2.65 -2.46
N TYR A 334 -16.03 1.38 -2.16
CA TYR A 334 -16.46 0.24 -2.98
C TYR A 334 -17.53 -0.65 -2.34
N VAL A 335 -17.46 -0.93 -1.02
CA VAL A 335 -18.40 -1.84 -0.34
C VAL A 335 -19.86 -1.40 -0.48
N PRO A 336 -20.23 -0.11 -0.30
CA PRO A 336 -21.61 0.32 -0.47
C PRO A 336 -22.17 0.11 -1.89
N ILE A 337 -21.31 0.12 -2.90
CA ILE A 337 -21.69 -0.15 -4.30
C ILE A 337 -21.96 -1.65 -4.44
N ILE A 338 -21.06 -2.50 -3.95
CA ILE A 338 -21.23 -3.96 -4.05
C ILE A 338 -22.46 -4.45 -3.31
N GLU A 339 -22.69 -3.98 -2.08
CA GLU A 339 -23.88 -4.37 -1.30
C GLU A 339 -25.18 -3.97 -2.01
N ARG A 340 -25.18 -2.87 -2.78
CA ARG A 340 -26.35 -2.44 -3.56
C ARG A 340 -26.57 -3.29 -4.80
N ARG A 341 -25.50 -3.66 -5.51
CA ARG A 341 -25.58 -4.23 -6.87
C ARG A 341 -25.47 -5.74 -6.94
N LYS A 342 -24.87 -6.40 -5.93
CA LYS A 342 -24.53 -7.83 -6.01
C LYS A 342 -25.73 -8.76 -6.24
N ASP A 343 -26.91 -8.40 -5.71
CA ASP A 343 -28.12 -9.23 -5.76
C ASP A 343 -29.13 -8.77 -6.84
N GLU A 344 -28.79 -7.78 -7.68
CA GLU A 344 -29.69 -7.32 -8.74
C GLU A 344 -29.93 -8.41 -9.79
N LEU A 345 -31.16 -8.50 -10.31
CA LEU A 345 -31.48 -9.44 -11.38
C LEU A 345 -30.81 -8.99 -12.68
N TYR A 346 -30.31 -9.96 -13.45
CA TYR A 346 -29.73 -9.69 -14.77
C TYR A 346 -30.14 -10.74 -15.81
N THR A 347 -30.11 -10.34 -17.08
CA THR A 347 -30.42 -11.22 -18.21
C THR A 347 -29.16 -11.86 -18.80
N PRO A 348 -29.28 -12.95 -19.59
CA PRO A 348 -28.15 -13.53 -20.32
C PRO A 348 -27.43 -12.53 -21.22
N GLU A 349 -28.15 -11.60 -21.84
CA GLU A 349 -27.61 -10.55 -22.71
C GLU A 349 -26.76 -9.57 -21.90
N GLN A 350 -27.22 -9.18 -20.70
CA GLN A 350 -26.45 -8.33 -19.80
C GLN A 350 -25.16 -9.01 -19.32
N LYS A 351 -25.22 -10.33 -19.10
CA LYS A 351 -24.04 -11.14 -18.78
C LYS A 351 -23.09 -11.25 -19.98
N HIS A 352 -23.60 -11.36 -21.20
CA HIS A 352 -22.79 -11.35 -22.42
C HIS A 352 -22.06 -10.00 -22.59
N TRP A 353 -22.76 -8.89 -22.38
CA TRP A 353 -22.14 -7.56 -22.40
C TRP A 353 -20.99 -7.43 -21.38
N GLN A 354 -21.17 -7.96 -20.17
CA GLN A 354 -20.10 -8.05 -19.17
C GLN A 354 -18.85 -8.75 -19.72
N GLN A 355 -19.01 -9.83 -20.49
CA GLN A 355 -17.88 -10.56 -21.08
C GLN A 355 -17.14 -9.73 -22.13
N LEU A 356 -17.86 -8.95 -22.94
CA LEU A 356 -17.26 -8.02 -23.89
C LEU A 356 -16.47 -6.90 -23.18
N ARG A 357 -17.05 -6.32 -22.12
CA ARG A 357 -16.35 -5.32 -21.28
C ARG A 357 -15.11 -5.89 -20.58
N ARG A 358 -15.19 -7.13 -20.10
CA ARG A 358 -14.02 -7.85 -19.54
C ARG A 358 -12.96 -8.14 -20.60
N GLY A 359 -13.33 -8.36 -21.85
CA GLY A 359 -12.40 -8.42 -22.97
C GLY A 359 -11.55 -7.15 -23.10
N ARG A 360 -12.16 -5.97 -22.93
CA ARG A 360 -11.44 -4.67 -22.89
C ARG A 360 -10.51 -4.55 -21.68
N TYR A 361 -10.91 -5.09 -20.52
CA TYR A 361 -10.05 -5.15 -19.35
C TYR A 361 -8.78 -5.97 -19.62
N VAL A 362 -8.93 -7.13 -20.28
CA VAL A 362 -7.82 -7.98 -20.70
C VAL A 362 -6.93 -7.27 -21.73
N GLU A 363 -7.52 -6.62 -22.73
CA GLU A 363 -6.78 -5.84 -23.74
C GLU A 363 -5.89 -4.79 -23.07
N PHE A 364 -6.42 -4.03 -22.12
CA PHE A 364 -5.62 -3.03 -21.39
C PHE A 364 -4.47 -3.68 -20.62
N ASN A 365 -4.76 -4.70 -19.80
CA ASN A 365 -3.76 -5.29 -18.91
C ASN A 365 -2.61 -5.96 -19.67
N LEU A 366 -2.89 -6.59 -20.82
CA LEU A 366 -1.85 -7.29 -21.58
C LEU A 366 -1.08 -6.38 -22.54
N VAL A 367 -1.68 -5.29 -23.02
CA VAL A 367 -1.05 -4.42 -24.04
C VAL A 367 -0.43 -3.16 -23.43
N TYR A 368 -1.11 -2.51 -22.49
CA TYR A 368 -0.76 -1.15 -22.04
C TYR A 368 -0.34 -1.07 -20.58
N ASP A 369 -0.78 -1.98 -19.71
CA ASP A 369 -0.45 -1.89 -18.29
C ASP A 369 1.05 -2.08 -18.03
N ARG A 370 1.70 -1.01 -17.55
CA ARG A 370 3.13 -0.99 -17.24
C ARG A 370 3.48 -2.01 -16.17
N GLY A 371 2.62 -2.18 -15.16
CA GLY A 371 2.84 -3.10 -14.04
C GLY A 371 2.87 -4.55 -14.49
N THR A 372 1.85 -4.97 -15.24
CA THR A 372 1.78 -6.33 -15.81
C THR A 372 2.94 -6.61 -16.77
N SER A 373 3.21 -5.67 -17.68
CA SER A 373 4.30 -5.81 -18.66
C SER A 373 5.68 -5.93 -17.98
N PHE A 374 5.94 -5.12 -16.96
CA PHE A 374 7.17 -5.19 -16.16
C PHE A 374 7.28 -6.51 -15.39
N GLY A 375 6.19 -6.92 -14.72
CA GLY A 375 6.16 -8.16 -13.96
C GLY A 375 6.46 -9.39 -14.82
N LEU A 376 5.84 -9.51 -16.00
CA LEU A 376 6.03 -10.64 -16.91
C LEU A 376 7.44 -10.70 -17.51
N ARG A 377 8.12 -9.56 -17.63
CA ARG A 377 9.52 -9.48 -18.12
C ARG A 377 10.55 -9.64 -17.02
N THR A 378 10.13 -9.59 -15.76
CA THR A 378 11.04 -9.72 -14.61
C THR A 378 11.38 -11.19 -14.39
N PRO A 379 12.68 -11.58 -14.43
CA PRO A 379 13.07 -12.96 -14.17
C PRO A 379 12.60 -13.44 -12.79
N ASN A 380 12.11 -14.68 -12.72
CA ASN A 380 11.62 -15.32 -11.50
C ASN A 380 10.48 -14.56 -10.80
N ALA A 381 9.71 -13.75 -11.54
CA ALA A 381 8.47 -13.20 -11.02
C ALA A 381 7.40 -14.29 -10.91
N ARG A 382 6.55 -14.21 -9.89
CA ARG A 382 5.44 -15.14 -9.70
C ARG A 382 4.32 -14.81 -10.68
N ILE A 383 4.31 -15.46 -11.84
CA ILE A 383 3.38 -15.20 -12.96
C ILE A 383 1.92 -15.27 -12.51
N GLU A 384 1.56 -16.26 -11.69
CA GLU A 384 0.20 -16.40 -11.14
C GLU A 384 -0.24 -15.21 -10.26
N SER A 385 0.71 -14.50 -9.62
CA SER A 385 0.39 -13.27 -8.87
C SER A 385 0.13 -12.08 -9.80
N ILE A 386 0.80 -12.04 -10.95
CA ILE A 386 0.68 -10.96 -11.94
C ILE A 386 -0.63 -11.12 -12.72
N LEU A 387 -0.91 -12.32 -13.21
CA LEU A 387 -2.12 -12.64 -14.00
C LEU A 387 -3.37 -12.85 -13.13
N MET A 388 -3.26 -12.68 -11.81
CA MET A 388 -4.40 -12.61 -10.91
C MET A 388 -5.42 -11.55 -11.38
N SER A 389 -4.94 -10.46 -11.98
CA SER A 389 -5.74 -9.35 -12.51
C SER A 389 -6.67 -9.71 -13.66
N LEU A 390 -6.48 -10.85 -14.33
CA LEU A 390 -7.35 -11.27 -15.44
C LEU A 390 -8.65 -11.90 -14.90
N PRO A 391 -9.82 -11.61 -15.50
CA PRO A 391 -11.10 -12.24 -15.13
C PRO A 391 -11.11 -13.75 -15.41
N ARG A 392 -12.09 -14.50 -14.87
CA ARG A 392 -12.23 -15.93 -15.20
C ARG A 392 -12.66 -16.15 -16.64
N THR A 393 -13.56 -15.29 -17.10
CA THR A 393 -14.14 -15.34 -18.43
C THR A 393 -14.12 -13.94 -19.06
N ALA A 394 -13.95 -13.92 -20.38
CA ALA A 394 -14.01 -12.74 -21.22
C ALA A 394 -14.45 -13.17 -22.64
N SER A 395 -14.93 -12.24 -23.45
CA SER A 395 -15.34 -12.51 -24.83
C SER A 395 -14.95 -11.39 -25.78
N TRP A 396 -14.81 -11.74 -27.05
CA TRP A 396 -14.55 -10.81 -28.14
C TRP A 396 -15.53 -11.10 -29.27
N ALA A 397 -16.32 -10.11 -29.64
CA ALA A 397 -17.21 -10.16 -30.80
C ALA A 397 -16.64 -9.28 -31.92
N TYR A 398 -16.60 -9.82 -33.13
CA TYR A 398 -16.18 -9.07 -34.31
C TYR A 398 -17.26 -8.05 -34.68
N MET A 399 -16.87 -6.77 -34.78
CA MET A 399 -17.78 -5.66 -35.15
C MET A 399 -19.06 -5.58 -34.31
N ASP A 400 -18.95 -5.77 -32.99
CA ASP A 400 -20.08 -5.57 -32.08
C ASP A 400 -20.76 -4.20 -32.31
N PRO A 401 -22.10 -4.14 -32.43
CA PRO A 401 -22.80 -2.92 -32.82
C PRO A 401 -22.62 -1.74 -31.86
N VAL A 402 -22.31 -1.98 -30.58
CA VAL A 402 -22.20 -0.95 -29.53
C VAL A 402 -20.74 -0.58 -29.23
N SER A 403 -19.89 -1.60 -29.05
CA SER A 403 -18.49 -1.48 -28.61
C SER A 403 -17.45 -1.70 -29.71
N GLY A 404 -17.87 -2.04 -30.93
CA GLY A 404 -16.99 -2.22 -32.07
C GLY A 404 -16.37 -0.90 -32.55
N THR A 405 -15.10 -0.96 -32.97
CA THR A 405 -14.43 0.12 -33.69
C THR A 405 -14.91 0.12 -35.14
N ARG A 406 -15.58 1.19 -35.57
CA ARG A 406 -16.06 1.33 -36.95
C ARG A 406 -15.01 2.02 -37.82
N THR A 407 -14.91 1.64 -39.09
CA THR A 407 -14.14 2.39 -40.10
C THR A 407 -14.94 3.60 -40.57
N GLU A 408 -14.26 4.68 -40.97
CA GLU A 408 -14.84 6.01 -41.30
C GLU A 408 -15.94 6.01 -42.39
N ASN A 409 -16.18 4.88 -43.07
CA ASN A 409 -17.11 4.75 -44.20
C ASN A 409 -18.33 3.85 -43.95
N MET A 410 -18.68 3.52 -42.70
CA MET A 410 -19.94 2.80 -42.41
C MET A 410 -21.05 3.78 -42.01
N PRO A 411 -22.12 3.94 -42.82
CA PRO A 411 -23.26 4.77 -42.46
C PRO A 411 -23.91 4.26 -41.17
N VAL A 412 -24.40 5.20 -40.37
CA VAL A 412 -25.12 4.91 -39.14
C VAL A 412 -26.59 4.79 -39.49
N ASP A 413 -27.11 3.57 -39.60
CA ASP A 413 -28.54 3.36 -39.41
C ASP A 413 -28.78 3.41 -37.89
N GLU A 414 -28.96 4.63 -37.39
CA GLU A 414 -29.29 4.91 -35.98
C GLU A 414 -30.63 4.25 -35.59
N ASP A 415 -31.48 3.98 -36.58
CA ASP A 415 -32.77 3.29 -36.49
C ASP A 415 -32.67 1.76 -36.36
N ASP A 416 -31.53 1.13 -36.70
CA ASP A 416 -31.34 -0.34 -36.62
C ASP A 416 -30.79 -0.81 -35.26
N LEU A 417 -30.46 0.12 -34.35
CA LEU A 417 -30.04 -0.19 -32.99
C LEU A 417 -31.25 -0.10 -32.06
N ALA A 418 -31.87 -1.25 -31.84
CA ALA A 418 -33.03 -1.42 -30.98
C ALA A 418 -32.91 -0.62 -29.65
N GLU A 419 -34.07 -0.15 -29.14
CA GLU A 419 -34.18 0.57 -27.87
C GLU A 419 -33.57 -0.20 -26.68
N ASP A 420 -33.37 -1.51 -26.84
CA ASP A 420 -32.87 -2.47 -25.86
C ASP A 420 -31.42 -2.25 -25.40
N LYS A 421 -30.58 -1.52 -26.16
CA LYS A 421 -29.15 -1.27 -25.82
C LYS A 421 -28.83 0.14 -25.31
N LYS A 422 -29.82 0.83 -24.74
CA LYS A 422 -29.64 2.21 -24.26
C LYS A 422 -28.56 2.32 -23.19
N SER A 423 -28.55 1.41 -22.22
CA SER A 423 -27.65 1.46 -21.06
C SER A 423 -26.19 1.18 -21.43
N GLU A 424 -25.95 0.27 -22.38
CA GLU A 424 -24.63 -0.03 -22.93
C GLU A 424 -24.09 1.17 -23.69
N ARG A 425 -24.92 1.84 -24.49
CA ARG A 425 -24.55 3.07 -25.20
C ARG A 425 -24.18 4.20 -24.24
N GLU A 426 -24.95 4.37 -23.16
CA GLU A 426 -24.67 5.37 -22.14
C GLU A 426 -23.30 5.16 -21.48
N LEU A 427 -22.96 3.90 -21.15
CA LEU A 427 -21.61 3.60 -20.65
C LEU A 427 -20.56 3.95 -21.72
N MET A 428 -20.74 3.52 -22.97
CA MET A 428 -19.74 3.76 -24.03
C MET A 428 -19.50 5.25 -24.28
N ASP A 429 -20.53 6.10 -24.18
CA ASP A 429 -20.38 7.56 -24.26
C ASP A 429 -19.44 8.08 -23.17
N VAL A 430 -19.66 7.68 -21.91
CA VAL A 430 -18.78 8.05 -20.78
C VAL A 430 -17.35 7.56 -20.97
N LEU A 431 -17.17 6.34 -21.49
CA LEU A 431 -15.83 5.78 -21.69
C LEU A 431 -15.07 6.49 -22.82
N ARG A 432 -15.75 6.98 -23.85
CA ARG A 432 -15.13 7.79 -24.92
C ARG A 432 -14.93 9.24 -24.50
N HIS A 433 -15.78 9.74 -23.59
CA HIS A 433 -15.79 11.11 -23.12
C HIS A 433 -15.83 11.17 -21.59
N PRO A 434 -14.68 10.97 -20.90
CA PRO A 434 -14.62 10.94 -19.44
C PRO A 434 -15.28 12.15 -18.78
N ARG A 435 -16.20 11.88 -17.84
CA ARG A 435 -16.98 12.90 -17.12
C ARG A 435 -16.33 13.25 -15.77
N GLN A 436 -16.77 14.35 -15.17
CA GLN A 436 -16.46 14.66 -13.76
C GLN A 436 -17.55 14.10 -12.86
N TRP A 437 -17.15 13.49 -11.74
CA TRP A 437 -18.05 12.78 -10.83
C TRP A 437 -18.12 13.37 -9.42
N ALA A 438 -17.17 14.23 -9.03
CA ALA A 438 -17.10 14.86 -7.71
C ALA A 438 -16.42 16.24 -7.76
#